data_AF-A0A5S6QDF1-F1
#
_entry.id   AF-A0A5S6QDF1-F1
#
_cell.length_a   1.000
_cell.length_b   1.000
_cell.length_c   1.000
_cell.angle_alpha   90.00
_cell.angle_beta   90.00
_cell.angle_gamma   90.00
#
_symmetry.space_group_name_H-M   'P 1'
#
loop_
_entity.id
_entity.type
_entity.pdbx_description
1 polymer ?
#
loop_
_entity_poly.entity_id
_entity_poly.type
_entity_poly.pdbx_seq_one_letter_code
_entity_poly.pdbx_strand_id
1 'polypeptide(L)'
;MNAATSMNRAADILKGFKLNWMNLRDAETGKVLWQSSDDLSAPGLEHQARVPKKVLKCRVISREINFSSVEQMEKFWLEQKVILKEEVIERWHFEFGFVIPNSTNTWQNTIEAAPEALMLPANLLSGEVVIETNFFDGPLLVSTSRQTFIVNIGEEPL
;
A
#
# COMPACT_ATOMS: atom_id res chain seq x y z
N MET A 1 -13.59 14.31 21.06
CA MET A 1 -14.44 14.48 19.86
C MET A 1 -15.59 13.48 19.93
N ASN A 2 -16.81 13.85 19.54
CA ASN A 2 -17.93 12.92 19.48
C ASN A 2 -17.89 12.13 18.14
N ALA A 3 -18.57 10.98 18.07
CA ALA A 3 -18.51 10.07 16.91
C ALA A 3 -19.04 10.70 15.60
N ALA A 4 -19.96 11.67 15.70
CA ALA A 4 -20.53 12.37 14.55
C ALA A 4 -19.54 13.36 13.92
N THR A 5 -18.79 14.10 14.74
CA THR A 5 -17.73 15.01 14.28
C THR A 5 -16.56 14.23 13.65
N SER A 6 -16.22 13.05 14.18
CA SER A 6 -15.18 12.20 13.58
C SER A 6 -15.58 11.59 12.24
N MET A 7 -16.85 11.18 12.08
CA MET A 7 -17.35 10.64 10.79
C MET A 7 -17.29 11.69 9.68
N ASN A 8 -17.65 12.95 9.99
CA ASN A 8 -17.51 14.05 9.03
C ASN A 8 -16.04 14.26 8.63
N ARG A 9 -15.12 14.22 9.60
CA ARG A 9 -13.68 14.43 9.31
C ARG A 9 -13.09 13.38 8.39
N ALA A 10 -13.36 12.09 8.63
CA ALA A 10 -12.84 11.02 7.79
C ALA A 10 -13.34 11.15 6.34
N ALA A 11 -14.63 11.47 6.16
CA ALA A 11 -15.21 11.69 4.85
C ALA A 11 -14.61 12.90 4.12
N ASP A 12 -14.34 14.00 4.84
CA ASP A 12 -13.70 15.19 4.28
C ASP A 12 -12.27 14.89 3.81
N ILE A 13 -11.47 14.21 4.66
CA ILE A 13 -10.11 13.79 4.28
C ILE A 13 -10.17 12.88 3.05
N LEU A 14 -11.02 11.85 3.07
CA LEU A 14 -11.14 10.92 1.95
C LEU A 14 -11.52 11.62 0.65
N LYS A 15 -12.48 12.57 0.70
CA LYS A 15 -12.90 13.34 -0.48
C LYS A 15 -11.76 14.20 -1.05
N GLY A 16 -10.88 14.69 -0.18
CA GLY A 16 -9.73 15.52 -0.55
C GLY A 16 -8.43 14.76 -0.76
N PHE A 17 -8.39 13.44 -0.53
CA PHE A 17 -7.20 12.61 -0.62
C PHE A 17 -7.14 11.87 -1.95
N LYS A 18 -5.95 11.77 -2.52
CA LYS A 18 -5.70 11.01 -3.73
C LYS A 18 -4.31 10.40 -3.72
N LEU A 19 -4.21 9.10 -3.97
CA LEU A 19 -2.94 8.48 -4.34
C LEU A 19 -2.70 8.74 -5.84
N ASN A 20 -1.64 9.48 -6.16
CA ASN A 20 -1.36 9.91 -7.53
C ASN A 20 -0.60 8.84 -8.31
N TRP A 21 0.36 8.21 -7.66
CA TRP A 21 1.11 7.07 -8.18
C TRP A 21 1.83 6.32 -7.07
N MET A 22 2.19 5.07 -7.34
CA MET A 22 3.03 4.25 -6.49
C MET A 22 4.04 3.47 -7.32
N ASN A 23 5.25 3.29 -6.82
CA ASN A 23 6.22 2.37 -7.39
C ASN A 23 6.85 1.46 -6.33
N LEU A 24 7.29 0.28 -6.78
CA LEU A 24 8.07 -0.68 -6.03
C LEU A 24 9.39 -0.91 -6.77
N ARG A 25 10.49 -0.84 -6.02
CA ARG A 25 11.84 -1.08 -6.48
C ARG A 25 12.50 -2.12 -5.61
N ASP A 26 13.38 -2.91 -6.21
CA ASP A 26 14.36 -3.65 -5.45
C ASP A 26 15.29 -2.64 -4.77
N ALA A 27 15.38 -2.68 -3.44
CA ALA A 27 16.16 -1.70 -2.68
C ALA A 27 17.67 -1.87 -2.87
N GLU A 28 18.14 -3.05 -3.29
CA GLU A 28 19.57 -3.31 -3.51
C GLU A 28 20.02 -2.85 -4.89
N THR A 29 19.18 -3.03 -5.92
CA THR A 29 19.54 -2.71 -7.30
C THR A 29 18.92 -1.41 -7.82
N GLY A 30 17.90 -0.88 -7.15
CA GLY A 30 17.11 0.28 -7.60
C GLY A 30 16.18 -0.01 -8.79
N LYS A 31 16.17 -1.25 -9.31
CA LYS A 31 15.36 -1.66 -10.47
C LYS A 31 13.88 -1.56 -10.14
N VAL A 32 13.10 -0.94 -11.02
CA VAL A 32 11.64 -0.92 -10.90
C VAL A 32 11.09 -2.34 -11.07
N LEU A 33 10.32 -2.78 -10.08
CA LEU A 33 9.62 -4.05 -10.07
C LEU A 33 8.18 -3.86 -10.52
N TRP A 34 7.55 -2.77 -10.10
CA TRP A 34 6.16 -2.47 -10.40
C TRP A 34 5.88 -0.97 -10.23
N GLN A 35 4.91 -0.45 -10.96
CA GLN A 35 4.41 0.92 -10.79
C GLN A 35 2.95 1.01 -11.25
N SER A 36 2.19 1.94 -10.65
CA SER A 36 0.85 2.31 -11.10
C SER A 36 0.58 3.79 -10.86
N SER A 37 -0.31 4.36 -11.66
CA SER A 37 -0.90 5.70 -11.52
C SER A 37 -2.38 5.65 -11.09
N ASP A 38 -2.89 4.48 -10.74
CA ASP A 38 -4.23 4.32 -10.22
C ASP A 38 -4.30 4.84 -8.78
N ASP A 39 -5.47 5.37 -8.40
CA ASP A 39 -5.72 5.77 -7.01
C ASP A 39 -6.06 4.53 -6.16
N LEU A 40 -5.02 3.93 -5.59
CA LEU A 40 -5.14 2.71 -4.77
C LEU A 40 -5.64 2.97 -3.35
N SER A 41 -6.04 4.21 -3.02
CA SER A 41 -6.59 4.57 -1.71
C SER A 41 -8.13 4.54 -1.66
N ALA A 42 -8.78 4.48 -2.83
CA ALA A 42 -10.23 4.49 -2.94
C ALA A 42 -10.87 3.22 -2.34
N PRO A 43 -11.84 3.33 -1.43
CA PRO A 43 -12.54 2.17 -0.89
C PRO A 43 -13.51 1.57 -1.93
N GLY A 44 -13.81 0.28 -1.77
CA GLY A 44 -14.83 -0.41 -2.57
C GLY A 44 -14.42 -0.80 -3.99
N LEU A 45 -13.21 -0.42 -4.44
CA LEU A 45 -12.62 -0.89 -5.68
C LEU A 45 -11.57 -1.97 -5.37
N GLU A 46 -11.75 -3.16 -5.91
CA GLU A 46 -10.73 -4.20 -5.85
C GLU A 46 -9.73 -4.00 -6.99
N HIS A 47 -8.51 -3.65 -6.64
CA HIS A 47 -7.43 -3.45 -7.61
C HIS A 47 -6.61 -4.73 -7.77
N GLN A 48 -6.09 -5.00 -8.97
CA GLN A 48 -5.11 -6.07 -9.17
C GLN A 48 -3.71 -5.49 -9.35
N ALA A 49 -2.79 -5.88 -8.48
CA ALA A 49 -1.37 -5.53 -8.62
C ALA A 49 -0.63 -6.70 -9.27
N ARG A 50 -0.34 -6.59 -10.57
CA ARG A 50 0.43 -7.59 -11.33
C ARG A 50 1.92 -7.34 -11.22
N VAL A 51 2.61 -8.14 -10.43
CA VAL A 51 4.04 -7.96 -10.12
C VAL A 51 4.89 -9.10 -10.69
N PRO A 52 6.16 -8.87 -10.99
CA PRO A 52 7.04 -9.92 -11.48
C PRO A 52 7.46 -10.88 -10.35
N LYS A 53 7.65 -12.17 -10.67
CA LYS A 53 8.06 -13.22 -9.70
C LYS A 53 9.31 -12.86 -8.89
N LYS A 54 10.23 -12.10 -9.46
CA LYS A 54 11.45 -11.63 -8.77
C LYS A 54 11.16 -10.84 -7.49
N VAL A 55 9.98 -10.24 -7.34
CA VAL A 55 9.60 -9.51 -6.10
C VAL A 55 9.66 -10.42 -4.87
N LEU A 56 9.37 -11.72 -5.03
CA LEU A 56 9.39 -12.72 -3.96
C LEU A 56 10.83 -13.12 -3.55
N LYS A 57 11.83 -12.72 -4.33
CA LYS A 57 13.25 -12.95 -4.06
C LYS A 57 13.95 -11.71 -3.50
N CYS A 58 13.29 -10.56 -3.53
CA CYS A 58 13.87 -9.33 -2.99
C CYS A 58 13.89 -9.42 -1.47
N ARG A 59 15.07 -9.26 -0.86
CA ARG A 59 15.19 -9.16 0.60
C ARG A 59 14.52 -7.90 1.13
N VAL A 60 14.65 -6.81 0.39
CA VAL A 60 14.12 -5.49 0.75
C VAL A 60 13.52 -4.83 -0.48
N ILE A 61 12.28 -4.36 -0.34
CA ILE A 61 11.57 -3.61 -1.37
C ILE A 61 11.47 -2.16 -0.93
N SER A 62 11.94 -1.25 -1.78
CA SER A 62 11.71 0.18 -1.61
C SER A 62 10.39 0.54 -2.30
N ARG A 63 9.48 1.15 -1.55
CA ARG A 63 8.21 1.66 -2.06
C ARG A 63 8.22 3.17 -2.02
N GLU A 64 7.80 3.80 -3.12
CA GLU A 64 7.47 5.22 -3.13
C GLU A 64 5.99 5.40 -3.42
N ILE A 65 5.33 6.21 -2.61
CA ILE A 65 3.94 6.62 -2.79
C ILE A 65 3.95 8.12 -2.99
N ASN A 66 3.24 8.60 -4.02
CA ASN A 66 2.92 10.00 -4.14
C ASN A 66 1.44 10.21 -3.94
N PHE A 67 1.11 11.16 -3.07
CA PHE A 67 -0.27 11.45 -2.73
C PHE A 67 -0.48 12.95 -2.60
N SER A 68 -1.72 13.36 -2.80
CA SER A 68 -2.18 14.72 -2.54
C SER A 68 -3.25 14.70 -1.46
N SER A 69 -3.29 15.75 -0.65
CA SER A 69 -4.40 15.97 0.29
C SER A 69 -4.80 17.43 0.30
N VAL A 70 -6.10 17.70 0.12
CA VAL A 70 -6.70 19.03 0.35
C VAL A 70 -6.70 19.35 1.84
N GLU A 71 -7.01 18.35 2.67
CA GLU A 71 -7.14 18.48 4.11
C GLU A 71 -5.78 18.36 4.81
N GLN A 72 -5.61 19.09 5.91
CA GLN A 72 -4.49 18.88 6.83
C GLN A 72 -4.62 17.52 7.53
N MET A 73 -3.53 16.82 7.80
CA MET A 73 -3.54 15.68 8.73
C MET A 73 -2.49 15.88 9.81
N GLU A 74 -2.84 15.59 11.05
CA GLU A 74 -1.93 15.75 12.19
C GLU A 74 -0.91 14.62 12.23
N LYS A 75 -1.37 13.40 11.97
CA LYS A 75 -0.55 12.19 12.02
C LYS A 75 -1.01 11.19 10.98
N PHE A 76 -0.63 11.40 9.72
CA PHE A 76 -0.92 10.46 8.64
C PHE A 76 -0.06 9.19 8.76
N TRP A 77 -0.69 8.01 8.71
CA TRP A 77 -0.01 6.71 8.73
C TRP A 77 -0.84 5.61 8.07
N LEU A 78 -0.19 4.50 7.72
CA LEU A 78 -0.80 3.32 7.10
C LEU A 78 -0.63 2.09 7.98
N GLU A 79 -1.69 1.32 8.14
CA GLU A 79 -1.59 -0.12 8.45
C GLU A 79 -1.76 -0.88 7.14
N GLN A 80 -0.87 -1.84 6.88
CA GLN A 80 -1.07 -2.81 5.80
C GLN A 80 -1.11 -4.21 6.34
N LYS A 81 -2.09 -4.99 5.88
CA LYS A 81 -2.23 -6.40 6.21
C LYS A 81 -2.03 -7.21 4.95
N VAL A 82 -1.15 -8.19 5.03
CA VAL A 82 -1.00 -9.23 4.01
C VAL A 82 -1.91 -10.37 4.43
N ILE A 83 -2.92 -10.64 3.61
CA ILE A 83 -3.95 -11.64 3.88
C ILE A 83 -3.79 -12.78 2.88
N LEU A 84 -3.65 -14.01 3.37
CA LEU A 84 -3.61 -15.22 2.56
C LEU A 84 -4.71 -16.16 3.04
N LYS A 85 -5.66 -16.50 2.17
CA LYS A 85 -6.80 -17.37 2.51
C LYS A 85 -7.51 -16.93 3.81
N GLU A 86 -7.85 -15.65 3.88
CA GLU A 86 -8.55 -15.00 5.01
C GLU A 86 -7.72 -14.81 6.29
N GLU A 87 -6.54 -15.43 6.40
CA GLU A 87 -5.63 -15.25 7.53
C GLU A 87 -4.68 -14.07 7.30
N VAL A 88 -4.53 -13.20 8.31
CA VAL A 88 -3.54 -12.13 8.28
C VAL A 88 -2.18 -12.73 8.62
N ILE A 89 -1.32 -12.87 7.61
CA ILE A 89 0.01 -13.48 7.76
C ILE A 89 1.08 -12.45 8.13
N GLU A 90 0.91 -11.20 7.72
CA GLU A 90 1.81 -10.10 8.08
C GLU A 90 1.04 -8.79 8.30
N ARG A 91 1.62 -7.94 9.15
CA ARG A 91 1.15 -6.57 9.39
C ARG A 91 2.32 -5.61 9.34
N TRP A 92 2.16 -4.53 8.60
CA TRP A 92 3.14 -3.46 8.50
C TRP A 92 2.52 -2.14 8.93
N HIS A 93 3.34 -1.31 9.58
CA HIS A 93 2.98 0.02 10.04
C HIS A 93 3.96 1.03 9.43
N PHE A 94 3.43 2.05 8.77
CA PHE A 94 4.23 3.11 8.16
C PHE A 94 3.70 4.46 8.59
N GLU A 95 4.56 5.29 9.19
CA GLU A 95 4.20 6.64 9.65
C GLU A 95 4.77 7.69 8.70
N PHE A 96 3.93 8.59 8.19
CA PHE A 96 4.34 9.78 7.45
C PHE A 96 4.43 11.00 8.37
N GLY A 97 3.41 11.18 9.23
CA GLY A 97 3.31 12.31 10.15
C GLY A 97 2.44 13.44 9.59
N PHE A 98 2.83 14.68 9.84
CA PHE A 98 2.02 15.86 9.50
C PHE A 98 1.89 16.05 7.98
N VAL A 99 0.68 16.32 7.51
CA VAL A 99 0.40 16.64 6.09
C VAL A 99 -0.12 18.06 6.00
N ILE A 100 0.57 18.89 5.23
CA ILE A 100 0.18 20.27 4.94
C ILE A 100 -1.10 20.25 4.08
N PRO A 101 -2.12 21.10 4.34
CA PRO A 101 -3.30 21.17 3.51
C PRO A 101 -2.96 21.63 2.08
N ASN A 102 -3.65 21.09 1.09
CA ASN A 102 -3.40 21.32 -0.35
C ASN A 102 -1.96 21.00 -0.79
N SER A 103 -1.35 19.98 -0.19
CA SER A 103 -0.01 19.54 -0.55
C SER A 103 -0.01 18.28 -1.41
N THR A 104 1.11 18.08 -2.12
CA THR A 104 1.47 16.83 -2.77
C THR A 104 2.80 16.37 -2.20
N ASN A 105 2.87 15.13 -1.75
CA ASN A 105 4.03 14.58 -1.06
C ASN A 105 4.47 13.29 -1.75
N THR A 106 5.78 13.06 -1.76
CA THR A 106 6.37 11.75 -2.09
C THR A 106 6.90 11.15 -0.80
N TRP A 107 6.46 9.93 -0.51
CA TRP A 107 6.80 9.19 0.70
C TRP A 107 7.46 7.88 0.34
N GLN A 108 8.70 7.71 0.78
CA GLN A 108 9.46 6.48 0.61
C GLN A 108 9.37 5.62 1.87
N ASN A 109 9.10 4.33 1.67
CA ASN A 109 9.00 3.30 2.68
C ASN A 109 9.87 2.10 2.30
N THR A 110 10.33 1.36 3.30
CA THR A 110 11.07 0.12 3.10
C THR A 110 10.24 -1.04 3.64
N ILE A 111 10.10 -2.09 2.85
CA ILE A 111 9.40 -3.33 3.21
C ILE A 111 10.45 -4.44 3.24
N GLU A 112 10.66 -5.03 4.41
CA GLU A 112 11.53 -6.19 4.55
C GLU A 112 10.72 -7.44 4.27
N ALA A 113 11.17 -8.24 3.30
CA ALA A 113 10.52 -9.50 2.99
C ALA A 113 10.91 -10.57 4.02
N ALA A 114 10.02 -11.54 4.22
CA ALA A 114 10.38 -12.76 4.91
C ALA A 114 11.58 -13.43 4.22
N PRO A 115 12.44 -14.15 4.98
CA PRO A 115 13.52 -14.94 4.39
C PRO A 115 13.01 -15.84 3.26
N GLU A 116 13.79 -15.99 2.18
CA GLU A 116 13.37 -16.76 0.99
C GLU A 116 12.93 -18.19 1.34
N ALA A 117 13.57 -18.82 2.33
CA ALA A 117 13.22 -20.16 2.81
C ALA A 117 11.80 -20.26 3.42
N LEU A 118 11.21 -19.14 3.84
CA LEU A 118 9.86 -19.04 4.40
C LEU A 118 8.85 -18.48 3.38
N MET A 119 9.32 -18.03 2.20
CA MET A 119 8.44 -17.50 1.16
C MET A 119 7.70 -18.62 0.46
N LEU A 120 6.38 -18.49 0.40
CA LEU A 120 5.56 -19.45 -0.32
C LEU A 120 5.81 -19.36 -1.85
N PRO A 121 5.69 -20.49 -2.57
CA PRO A 121 5.78 -20.52 -4.03
C PRO A 121 4.84 -19.52 -4.72
N ALA A 122 5.32 -18.89 -5.79
CA ALA A 122 4.57 -17.88 -6.55
C ALA A 122 3.18 -18.35 -7.04
N ASN A 123 3.06 -19.62 -7.41
CA ASN A 123 1.80 -20.24 -7.85
C ASN A 123 0.79 -20.44 -6.71
N LEU A 124 1.24 -20.46 -5.45
CA LEU A 124 0.36 -20.51 -4.28
C LEU A 124 -0.01 -19.11 -3.76
N LEU A 125 0.77 -18.08 -4.11
CA LEU A 125 0.53 -16.69 -3.71
C LEU A 125 -0.30 -15.92 -4.73
N SER A 126 -0.10 -16.17 -6.02
CA SER A 126 -0.72 -15.38 -7.09
C SER A 126 -2.23 -15.52 -7.08
N GLY A 127 -2.94 -14.41 -6.85
CA GLY A 127 -4.41 -14.37 -6.78
C GLY A 127 -4.99 -14.77 -5.42
N GLU A 128 -4.17 -15.31 -4.53
CA GLU A 128 -4.59 -15.76 -3.20
C GLU A 128 -4.24 -14.75 -2.10
N VAL A 129 -3.29 -13.85 -2.39
CA VAL A 129 -2.87 -12.78 -1.47
C VAL A 129 -3.66 -11.51 -1.73
N VAL A 130 -4.23 -10.95 -0.66
CA VAL A 130 -4.85 -9.62 -0.64
C VAL A 130 -4.03 -8.72 0.27
N ILE A 131 -3.69 -7.53 -0.23
CA ILE A 131 -3.13 -6.45 0.56
C ILE A 131 -4.26 -5.51 0.95
N GLU A 132 -4.63 -5.51 2.24
CA GLU A 132 -5.54 -4.51 2.80
C GLU A 132 -4.71 -3.34 3.31
N THR A 133 -5.01 -2.13 2.86
CA THR A 133 -4.36 -0.90 3.32
C THR A 133 -5.38 -0.03 4.04
N ASN A 134 -5.12 0.29 5.30
CA ASN A 134 -5.90 1.20 6.11
C ASN A 134 -5.15 2.53 6.25
N PHE A 135 -5.81 3.62 5.86
CA PHE A 135 -5.28 4.98 5.91
C PHE A 135 -5.81 5.70 7.14
N PHE A 136 -4.93 6.30 7.94
CA PHE A 136 -5.31 6.93 9.21
C PHE A 136 -4.77 8.35 9.36
N ASP A 137 -5.52 9.18 10.10
CA ASP A 137 -5.02 10.41 10.72
C ASP A 137 -5.13 10.29 12.26
N GLY A 138 -4.01 10.04 12.94
CA GLY A 138 -4.02 9.66 14.35
C GLY A 138 -4.87 8.38 14.57
N PRO A 139 -5.87 8.36 15.47
CA PRO A 139 -6.74 7.19 15.64
C PRO A 139 -7.88 7.11 14.61
N LEU A 140 -8.04 8.12 13.72
CA LEU A 140 -9.16 8.19 12.78
C LEU A 140 -8.87 7.36 11.54
N LEU A 141 -9.65 6.31 11.30
CA LEU A 141 -9.65 5.58 10.03
C LEU A 141 -10.30 6.44 8.94
N VAL A 142 -9.55 6.75 7.89
CA VAL A 142 -9.98 7.55 6.74
C VAL A 142 -10.55 6.65 5.65
N SER A 143 -9.80 5.62 5.25
CA SER A 143 -10.25 4.65 4.25
C SER A 143 -9.58 3.30 4.43
N THR A 144 -10.23 2.28 3.86
CA THR A 144 -9.68 0.95 3.68
C THR A 144 -9.77 0.60 2.20
N SER A 145 -8.65 0.23 1.59
CA SER A 145 -8.60 -0.30 0.23
C SER A 145 -8.02 -1.71 0.21
N ARG A 146 -8.36 -2.46 -0.85
CA ARG A 146 -7.90 -3.84 -1.03
C ARG A 146 -7.35 -4.05 -2.43
N GLN A 147 -6.20 -4.71 -2.48
CA GLN A 147 -5.50 -5.03 -3.71
C GLN A 147 -5.19 -6.53 -3.74
N THR A 148 -5.63 -7.21 -4.79
CA THR A 148 -5.29 -8.62 -5.03
C THR A 148 -3.94 -8.70 -5.74
N PHE A 149 -3.02 -9.42 -5.13
CA PHE A 149 -1.64 -9.55 -5.57
C PHE A 149 -1.52 -10.69 -6.57
N ILE A 150 -1.19 -10.35 -7.81
CA ILE A 150 -1.04 -11.30 -8.92
C ILE A 150 0.44 -11.39 -9.27
N VAL A 151 1.03 -12.57 -9.11
CA VAL A 151 2.42 -12.80 -9.51
C VAL A 151 2.43 -13.24 -10.96
N ASN A 152 3.15 -12.54 -11.83
CA ASN A 152 3.34 -12.95 -13.21
C ASN A 152 4.16 -14.25 -13.23
N ILE A 153 3.50 -15.35 -13.62
CA ILE A 153 4.07 -16.71 -13.62
C ILE A 153 4.72 -17.06 -14.98
N GLY A 154 4.53 -16.23 -16.01
CA GLY A 154 5.17 -16.38 -17.32
C GLY A 154 6.65 -15.97 -17.33
N GLU A 155 7.40 -16.43 -18.33
CA GLU A 155 8.79 -16.02 -18.56
C GLU A 155 8.86 -14.49 -18.81
N GLU A 156 9.72 -13.77 -18.08
CA GLU A 156 10.07 -12.39 -18.46
C GLU A 156 10.77 -12.46 -19.83
N PRO A 157 10.41 -11.63 -20.82
CA PRO A 157 11.17 -11.57 -22.07
C PRO A 157 12.63 -11.25 -21.74
N LEU A 158 13.55 -12.00 -22.37
CA LEU A 158 15.00 -11.78 -22.30
C LEU A 158 15.38 -10.34 -22.67
#